data_AF-A0A969EYQ3-F1
#
_entry.id   AF-A0A969EYQ3-F1
#
_cell.length_a   1.000
_cell.length_b   1.000
_cell.length_c   1.000
_cell.angle_alpha   90.00
_cell.angle_beta   90.00
_cell.angle_gamma   90.00
#
_symmetry.space_group_name_H-M   'P 1'
#
loop_
_entity.id
_entity.type
_entity.pdbx_description
1 polymer ?
#
loop_
_entity_poly.entity_id
_entity_poly.type
_entity_poly.pdbx_seq_one_letter_code
_entity_poly.pdbx_strand_id
1 'polypeptide(L)'
;MHQILNAIPNPSIGSNPSTGNFVAFVGNLGSREWLRRSLRSFRHHARFPSQGAALPNSLPGVGWSDHWSFWQVGYEGVMITDTATFRYPYYHTEQDTPDKLDYDRLTLVVSGVEQMLGDLTGAPV
;
A
#
# COMPACT_ATOMS: atom_id res chain seq x y z
N MET A 1 1.83 -8.34 -16.36
CA MET A 1 1.38 -8.59 -14.98
C MET A 1 2.49 -8.50 -13.91
N HIS A 2 3.76 -8.26 -14.27
CA HIS A 2 4.88 -7.98 -13.34
C HIS A 2 5.19 -6.47 -13.13
N GLN A 3 4.46 -5.58 -13.82
CA GLN A 3 4.87 -4.19 -14.00
C GLN A 3 4.76 -3.35 -12.73
N ILE A 4 3.76 -3.58 -11.87
CA ILE A 4 3.60 -2.78 -10.64
C ILE A 4 4.61 -3.13 -9.58
N LEU A 5 4.80 -4.42 -9.30
CA LEU A 5 5.80 -4.86 -8.32
C LEU A 5 7.21 -4.39 -8.69
N ASN A 6 7.53 -4.34 -9.99
CA ASN A 6 8.80 -3.79 -10.48
C ASN A 6 8.86 -2.25 -10.49
N ALA A 7 7.70 -1.57 -10.46
CA ALA A 7 7.60 -0.12 -10.48
C ALA A 7 7.55 0.51 -9.09
N ILE A 8 7.45 -0.29 -8.02
CA ILE A 8 7.58 0.20 -6.65
C ILE A 8 9.07 0.12 -6.25
N PRO A 9 9.79 1.25 -6.19
CA PRO A 9 11.21 1.23 -5.84
C PRO A 9 11.40 0.88 -4.36
N ASN A 10 12.30 -0.06 -4.09
CA ASN A 10 12.83 -0.33 -2.75
C ASN A 10 14.02 0.63 -2.48
N PRO A 11 13.91 1.62 -1.57
CA PRO A 11 15.01 2.53 -1.29
C PRO A 11 16.05 1.96 -0.31
N SER A 12 15.90 0.73 0.20
CA SER A 12 16.73 0.22 1.30
C SER A 12 17.50 -1.07 1.01
N ILE A 13 17.28 -1.76 -0.10
CA ILE A 13 18.07 -2.95 -0.49
C ILE A 13 18.15 -2.98 -2.02
N GLY A 14 19.36 -3.03 -2.58
CA GLY A 14 19.65 -3.08 -4.03
C GLY A 14 19.19 -4.33 -4.77
N SER A 15 18.10 -4.96 -4.33
CA SER A 15 17.44 -6.09 -4.98
C SER A 15 15.94 -5.93 -4.79
N ASN A 16 15.19 -6.04 -5.89
CA ASN A 16 13.75 -6.25 -5.83
C ASN A 16 13.54 -7.52 -4.99
N PRO A 17 12.87 -7.47 -3.82
CA PRO A 17 12.90 -8.61 -2.92
C PRO A 17 12.25 -9.79 -3.64
N SER A 18 12.94 -10.93 -3.69
CA SER A 18 12.42 -12.19 -4.26
C SER A 18 11.14 -12.68 -3.56
N THR A 19 10.77 -12.03 -2.45
CA THR A 19 9.61 -12.31 -1.61
C THR A 19 8.96 -10.98 -1.22
N GLY A 20 7.67 -10.79 -1.53
CA GLY A 20 6.93 -9.54 -1.28
C GLY A 20 6.60 -9.26 0.19
N ASN A 21 7.55 -9.30 1.12
CA ASN A 21 7.29 -9.13 2.56
C ASN A 21 7.19 -7.64 2.97
N PHE A 22 6.27 -6.90 2.37
CA PHE A 22 6.05 -5.47 2.63
C PHE A 22 4.59 -5.07 2.37
N VAL A 23 4.21 -3.88 2.84
CA VAL A 23 2.99 -3.18 2.40
C VAL A 23 3.32 -2.08 1.39
N ALA A 24 2.57 -2.04 0.30
CA ALA A 24 2.69 -1.07 -0.77
C ALA A 24 1.71 0.09 -0.56
N PHE A 25 2.22 1.31 -0.66
CA PHE A 25 1.44 2.54 -0.79
C PHE A 25 1.41 2.91 -2.27
N VAL A 26 0.23 2.82 -2.90
CA VAL A 26 0.06 3.07 -4.32
C VAL A 26 -0.81 4.31 -4.51
N GLY A 27 -0.26 5.29 -5.21
CA GLY A 27 -0.92 6.55 -5.52
C GLY A 27 -0.81 6.86 -7.01
N ASN A 28 -1.60 7.82 -7.49
CA ASN A 28 -1.35 8.42 -8.78
C ASN A 28 -0.39 9.60 -8.70
N LEU A 29 0.05 10.12 -9.85
CA LEU A 29 0.93 11.29 -9.90
C LEU A 29 0.34 12.52 -9.18
N GLY A 30 -0.99 12.70 -9.24
CA GLY A 30 -1.70 13.76 -8.53
C GLY A 30 -1.66 13.62 -7.01
N SER A 31 -1.61 12.38 -6.51
CA SER A 31 -1.57 12.05 -5.07
C SER A 31 -0.15 11.88 -4.53
N ARG A 32 0.88 12.32 -5.27
CA ARG A 32 2.29 12.04 -4.93
C ARG A 32 2.70 12.64 -3.59
N GLU A 33 2.25 13.86 -3.30
CA GLU A 33 2.55 14.52 -2.04
C GLU A 33 1.82 13.83 -0.88
N TRP A 34 0.52 13.57 -1.05
CA TRP A 34 -0.27 12.80 -0.10
C TRP A 34 0.38 11.45 0.23
N LEU A 35 0.74 10.66 -0.79
CA LEU A 35 1.45 9.39 -0.64
C LEU A 35 2.74 9.51 0.17
N ARG A 36 3.57 10.52 -0.12
CA ARG A 36 4.83 10.73 0.61
C ARG A 36 4.60 11.08 2.07
N ARG A 37 3.58 11.88 2.38
CA ARG A 37 3.20 12.25 3.74
C ARG A 37 2.69 11.02 4.51
N SER A 38 1.74 10.28 3.94
CA SER A 38 1.22 9.03 4.50
C SER A 38 2.34 8.03 4.77
N LEU A 39 3.19 7.73 3.77
CA LEU A 39 4.28 6.76 3.92
C LEU A 39 5.32 7.20 4.96
N ARG A 40 5.63 8.50 5.05
CA ARG A 40 6.58 9.03 6.05
C ARG A 40 6.03 8.85 7.46
N SER A 41 4.77 9.23 7.69
CA SER A 41 4.14 9.10 8.99
C SER A 41 3.97 7.62 9.37
N PHE A 42 3.51 6.77 8.46
CA PHE A 42 3.45 5.32 8.69
C PHE A 42 4.80 4.74 9.13
N ARG A 43 5.90 5.09 8.45
CA ARG A 43 7.25 4.63 8.80
C ARG A 43 7.80 5.22 10.10
N HIS A 44 7.24 6.33 10.58
CA HIS A 44 7.60 6.90 11.87
C HIS A 44 7.04 6.04 13.01
N HIS A 45 5.82 5.53 12.86
CA HIS A 45 5.10 4.78 13.89
C HIS A 45 5.28 3.26 13.77
N ALA A 46 5.27 2.72 12.55
CA ALA A 46 5.31 1.30 12.28
C ALA A 46 6.72 0.83 11.89
N ARG A 47 7.21 -0.18 12.61
CA ARG A 47 8.42 -0.94 12.23
C ARG A 47 8.04 -2.08 11.27
N PHE A 48 7.43 -1.74 10.14
CA PHE A 48 7.02 -2.69 9.11
C PHE A 48 7.58 -2.31 7.74
N PRO A 49 8.16 -3.26 6.97
CA PRO A 49 8.65 -2.96 5.62
C PRO A 49 7.53 -2.39 4.75
N SER A 50 7.76 -1.20 4.23
CA SER A 50 6.79 -0.47 3.41
C SER A 50 7.47 0.11 2.20
N GLN A 51 6.77 0.16 1.08
CA GLN A 51 7.24 0.79 -0.14
C GLN A 51 6.14 1.68 -0.71
N GLY A 52 6.49 2.69 -1.49
CA GLY A 52 5.50 3.58 -2.08
C GLY A 52 5.84 4.04 -3.48
N ALA A 53 4.83 4.11 -4.32
CA ALA A 53 4.96 4.57 -5.70
C ALA A 53 3.76 5.41 -6.13
N ALA A 54 4.05 6.59 -6.67
CA ALA A 54 3.09 7.41 -7.38
C ALA A 54 3.30 7.16 -8.89
N LEU A 55 2.32 6.56 -9.55
CA LEU A 55 2.44 6.07 -10.93
C LEU A 55 1.31 6.63 -11.82
N PRO A 56 1.47 6.65 -13.15
CA PRO A 56 0.40 7.08 -14.05
C PRO A 56 -0.85 6.19 -13.92
N ASN A 57 -2.06 6.79 -13.93
CA ASN A 57 -3.33 6.07 -13.87
C ASN A 57 -3.51 5.05 -15.01
N SER A 58 -2.87 5.29 -16.16
CA SER A 58 -2.91 4.42 -17.33
C SER A 58 -2.10 3.14 -17.16
N LEU A 59 -1.22 3.05 -16.15
CA LEU A 59 -0.44 1.85 -15.89
C LEU A 59 -1.35 0.77 -15.27
N PRO A 60 -1.47 -0.43 -15.89
CA PRO A 60 -2.36 -1.48 -15.40
C PRO A 60 -2.06 -1.86 -13.95
N GLY A 61 -3.10 -1.74 -13.12
CA GLY A 61 -3.16 -2.08 -11.70
C GLY A 61 -2.92 -0.96 -10.70
N VAL A 62 -2.52 0.23 -11.16
CA VAL A 62 -2.43 1.41 -10.30
C VAL A 62 -3.83 1.84 -9.83
N GLY A 63 -4.86 1.63 -10.66
CA GLY A 63 -6.25 1.96 -10.36
C GLY A 63 -7.20 0.76 -10.23
N TRP A 64 -6.73 -0.41 -9.78
CA TRP A 64 -7.59 -1.61 -9.65
C TRP A 64 -8.43 -1.67 -8.36
N SER A 65 -8.39 -0.63 -7.52
CA SER A 65 -9.19 -0.56 -6.29
C SER A 65 -9.92 0.78 -6.20
N ASP A 66 -10.73 0.94 -5.16
CA ASP A 66 -11.75 1.99 -5.03
C ASP A 66 -11.20 3.41 -5.12
N HIS A 67 -9.94 3.62 -4.71
CA HIS A 67 -9.25 4.91 -4.81
C HIS A 67 -9.24 5.49 -6.23
N TRP A 68 -9.36 4.65 -7.26
CA TRP A 68 -9.47 5.10 -8.65
C TRP A 68 -10.69 5.98 -8.90
N SER A 69 -11.83 5.66 -8.28
CA SER A 69 -13.07 6.42 -8.43
C SER A 69 -12.95 7.84 -7.85
N PHE A 70 -12.25 7.98 -6.72
CA PHE A 70 -11.92 9.28 -6.11
C PHE A 70 -11.01 10.11 -7.01
N TRP A 71 -10.03 9.47 -7.65
CA TRP A 71 -9.16 10.15 -8.62
C TRP A 71 -9.95 10.71 -9.82
N GLN A 72 -11.03 10.07 -10.25
CA GLN A 72 -11.84 10.55 -11.38
C GLN A 72 -12.53 11.89 -11.09
N VAL A 73 -12.77 12.20 -9.81
CA VAL A 73 -13.45 13.42 -9.36
C VAL A 73 -12.51 14.37 -8.60
N GLY A 74 -11.19 14.22 -8.79
CA GLY A 74 -10.19 15.19 -8.34
C GLY A 74 -9.75 15.06 -6.88
N TYR A 75 -10.13 13.99 -6.18
CA TYR A 75 -9.65 13.75 -4.82
C TYR A 75 -8.32 13.00 -4.82
N GLU A 76 -7.40 13.39 -3.94
CA GLU A 76 -6.18 12.62 -3.67
C GLU A 76 -6.53 11.30 -2.98
N GLY A 77 -5.84 10.22 -3.34
CA GLY A 77 -6.13 8.89 -2.82
C GLY A 77 -4.91 7.99 -2.87
N VAL A 78 -4.73 7.17 -1.83
CA VAL A 78 -3.64 6.20 -1.72
C VAL A 78 -4.22 4.87 -1.27
N MET A 79 -3.87 3.81 -1.99
CA MET A 79 -4.14 2.44 -1.60
C MET A 79 -2.98 1.91 -0.76
N ILE A 80 -3.30 1.27 0.36
CA ILE A 80 -2.35 0.47 1.13
C ILE A 80 -2.71 -0.99 0.86
N THR A 81 -1.77 -1.77 0.33
CA THR A 81 -2.02 -3.16 -0.05
C THR A 81 -0.81 -4.02 0.19
N ASP A 82 -1.05 -5.28 0.53
CA ASP A 82 -0.02 -6.30 0.57
C ASP A 82 0.31 -6.83 -0.84
N THR A 83 -0.35 -6.32 -1.90
CA THR A 83 -0.21 -6.77 -3.28
C THR A 83 -0.74 -8.19 -3.55
N ALA A 84 -1.80 -8.61 -2.83
CA ALA A 84 -2.42 -9.93 -2.88
C ALA A 84 -2.53 -10.55 -4.29
N THR A 85 -3.02 -9.78 -5.28
CA THR A 85 -3.23 -10.25 -6.67
C THR A 85 -1.99 -10.90 -7.31
N PHE A 86 -0.78 -10.61 -6.83
CA PHE A 86 0.47 -11.13 -7.39
C PHE A 86 1.11 -12.26 -6.58
N ARG A 87 0.72 -12.45 -5.32
CA ARG A 87 1.44 -13.36 -4.40
C ARG A 87 0.56 -14.17 -3.45
N TYR A 88 -0.74 -13.93 -3.44
CA TYR A 88 -1.69 -14.66 -2.60
C TYR A 88 -2.51 -15.63 -3.47
N PRO A 89 -2.28 -16.95 -3.37
CA PRO A 89 -2.84 -17.93 -4.29
C PRO A 89 -4.35 -18.17 -4.09
N TYR A 90 -4.91 -17.76 -2.96
CA TYR A 90 -6.33 -17.93 -2.63
C TYR A 90 -7.17 -16.70 -2.97
N TYR A 91 -6.59 -15.69 -3.62
CA TYR A 91 -7.29 -14.47 -3.99
C TYR A 91 -8.51 -14.76 -4.87
N HIS A 92 -9.69 -14.25 -4.49
CA HIS A 92 -10.97 -14.49 -5.18
C HIS A 92 -11.38 -15.98 -5.25
N THR A 93 -10.98 -16.80 -4.28
CA THR A 93 -11.44 -18.19 -4.19
C THR A 93 -12.14 -18.46 -2.86
N GLU A 94 -12.88 -19.57 -2.77
CA GLU A 94 -13.54 -19.99 -1.52
C GLU A 94 -12.54 -20.34 -0.40
N GLN A 95 -11.26 -20.53 -0.76
CA GLN A 95 -10.17 -20.78 0.19
C GLN A 95 -9.59 -19.48 0.78
N ASP A 96 -10.12 -18.31 0.43
CA ASP A 96 -9.77 -17.04 1.06
C ASP A 96 -10.39 -16.97 2.46
N THR A 97 -9.76 -17.65 3.40
CA THR A 97 -10.28 -17.88 4.74
C THR A 97 -9.40 -17.21 5.81
N PRO A 98 -9.97 -16.81 6.97
CA PRO A 98 -9.24 -16.08 8.01
C PRO A 98 -7.96 -16.77 8.52
N ASP A 99 -7.89 -18.10 8.48
CA ASP A 99 -6.70 -18.87 8.89
C ASP A 99 -5.47 -18.65 7.99
N LYS A 100 -5.64 -18.01 6.82
CA LYS A 100 -4.53 -17.62 5.93
C LYS A 100 -3.90 -16.29 6.32
N LEU A 101 -4.51 -15.53 7.22
CA LEU A 101 -4.00 -14.25 7.66
C LEU A 101 -2.88 -14.41 8.68
N ASP A 102 -1.83 -13.59 8.50
CA ASP A 102 -0.84 -13.35 9.53
C ASP A 102 -1.32 -12.20 10.42
N TYR A 103 -1.94 -12.54 11.55
CA TYR A 103 -2.52 -11.56 12.46
C TYR A 103 -1.48 -10.67 13.13
N ASP A 104 -0.29 -11.19 13.46
CA ASP A 104 0.76 -10.39 14.09
C ASP A 104 1.22 -9.26 13.14
N ARG A 105 1.46 -9.60 11.87
CA ARG A 105 1.82 -8.62 10.84
C ARG A 105 0.68 -7.68 10.51
N LEU A 106 -0.56 -8.20 10.46
CA LEU A 106 -1.75 -7.37 10.25
C LEU A 106 -1.90 -6.33 11.36
N THR A 107 -1.73 -6.72 12.62
CA THR A 107 -1.77 -5.78 13.77
C THR A 107 -0.73 -4.68 13.63
N LEU A 108 0.52 -5.01 13.29
CA LEU A 108 1.56 -4.00 13.08
C LEU A 108 1.21 -3.00 11.98
N VAL A 109 0.60 -3.46 10.88
CA VAL A 109 0.16 -2.58 9.78
C VAL A 109 -1.01 -1.73 10.22
N VAL A 110 -2.05 -2.31 10.83
CA VAL A 110 -3.26 -1.58 11.23
C VAL A 110 -2.94 -0.52 12.28
N SER A 111 -2.17 -0.85 13.32
CA SER A 111 -1.74 0.15 14.32
C SER A 111 -0.88 1.26 13.69
N GLY A 112 -0.07 0.92 12.69
CA GLY A 112 0.69 1.91 11.92
C GLY A 112 -0.20 2.86 11.11
N VAL A 113 -1.25 2.33 10.49
CA VAL A 113 -2.23 3.10 9.72
C VAL A 113 -3.04 4.00 10.63
N GLU A 114 -3.46 3.51 11.78
CA GLU A 114 -4.19 4.27 12.80
C GLU A 114 -3.40 5.52 13.22
N GLN A 115 -2.15 5.34 13.67
CA GLN A 115 -1.27 6.46 14.05
C GLN A 115 -1.01 7.42 12.90
N MET A 116 -0.84 6.89 11.68
CA MET A 116 -0.69 7.69 10.48
C MET A 116 -1.92 8.58 10.20
N LEU A 117 -3.13 8.05 10.37
CA LEU A 117 -4.36 8.82 10.21
C LEU A 117 -4.49 9.91 11.28
N GLY A 118 -4.07 9.62 12.51
CA GLY A 118 -3.95 10.61 13.58
C GLY A 118 -3.09 11.82 13.16
N ASP A 119 -1.85 11.56 12.72
CA ASP A 119 -0.93 12.60 12.25
C ASP A 119 -1.51 13.42 11.08
N LEU A 120 -2.17 12.76 10.13
CA LEU A 120 -2.69 13.41 8.91
C LEU A 120 -3.93 14.27 9.18
N THR A 121 -4.74 13.89 10.17
CA THR A 121 -5.98 14.59 10.50
C THR A 121 -5.82 15.56 11.67
N GLY A 122 -4.72 15.46 12.42
CA GLY A 122 -4.53 16.19 13.68
C GLY A 122 -5.46 15.71 14.79
N ALA A 123 -6.15 14.57 14.59
CA ALA A 123 -7.01 13.97 15.60
C ALA A 123 -6.15 13.17 16.60
N PRO A 124 -6.47 13.21 17.90
CA PRO A 124 -5.85 12.31 18.86
C PRO A 124 -6.21 10.87 18.52
N VAL A 125 -5.21 10.00 18.63
CA VAL A 125 -5.27 8.55 18.40
C VAL A 125 -5.27 7.82 19.73
#